data_AF-A0A821EIA8-F1
#
_entry.id   AF-A0A821EIA8-F1
#
_cell.length_a   1.000
_cell.length_b   1.000
_cell.length_c   1.000
_cell.angle_alpha   90.00
_cell.angle_beta   90.00
_cell.angle_gamma   90.00
#
_symmetry.space_group_name_H-M   'P 1'
#
loop_
_entity.id
_entity.type
_entity.pdbx_description
1 polymer ?
#
loop_
_entity_poly.entity_id
_entity_poly.type
_entity_poly.pdbx_seq_one_letter_code
_entity_poly.pdbx_strand_id
1 'polypeptide(L)'
;MTTQEFNLLKYRISIHESSPSSMQMPKEKFMKPIKDPSLRQNLHEQFIKIAQQAKKDMIQLSLSTAQAQMDRYHTEFNTKLEQFKMQQDTLPSDEKFNSTLLHLVEKHWKDISEGVKCFYKYKHDLLRLDAHHN
;
A
#
# COMPACT_ATOMS: atom_id res chain seq x y z
N MET A 1 19.84 -3.71 -17.74
CA MET A 1 19.35 -2.34 -17.50
C MET A 1 20.51 -1.49 -17.06
N THR A 2 20.81 -0.43 -17.80
CA THR A 2 21.96 0.45 -17.52
C THR A 2 21.58 1.48 -16.45
N THR A 3 22.58 2.00 -15.73
CA THR A 3 22.37 2.99 -14.66
C THR A 3 21.63 4.24 -15.14
N GLN A 4 21.77 4.60 -16.43
CA GLN A 4 21.04 5.70 -17.05
C GLN A 4 19.54 5.40 -17.19
N GLU A 5 19.16 4.18 -17.59
CA GLU A 5 17.75 3.78 -17.71
C GLU A 5 17.04 3.79 -16.35
N PHE A 6 17.75 3.36 -15.29
CA PHE A 6 17.22 3.37 -13.93
C PHE A 6 16.98 4.79 -13.39
N ASN A 7 17.93 5.70 -13.64
CA ASN A 7 17.82 7.09 -13.19
C ASN A 7 16.73 7.85 -13.95
N LEU A 8 16.55 7.57 -15.25
CA LEU A 8 15.46 8.14 -16.05
C LEU A 8 14.08 7.68 -15.53
N LEU A 9 13.97 6.42 -15.13
CA LEU A 9 12.74 5.86 -14.57
C LEU A 9 12.39 6.49 -13.22
N LYS A 10 13.37 6.61 -12.30
CA LYS A 10 13.20 7.29 -11.01
C LYS A 10 12.73 8.74 -11.17
N TYR A 11 13.33 9.46 -12.11
CA TYR A 11 12.99 10.85 -12.38
C TYR A 11 11.55 11.01 -12.90
N ARG A 12 11.12 10.15 -13.82
CA ARG A 12 9.73 10.17 -14.36
C ARG A 12 8.68 9.89 -13.28
N ILE A 13 9.00 9.01 -12.33
CA ILE A 13 8.12 8.74 -11.17
C ILE A 13 8.03 9.99 -10.29
N SER A 14 9.15 10.67 -10.01
CA SER A 14 9.16 11.88 -9.16
C SER A 14 8.39 13.07 -9.74
N ILE A 15 8.31 13.19 -11.07
CA ILE A 15 7.51 14.23 -11.75
C ILE A 15 6.02 13.96 -11.57
N HIS A 16 5.60 12.69 -11.51
CA HIS A 16 4.19 12.34 -11.43
C HIS A 16 3.59 12.53 -10.02
N GLU A 17 4.44 12.58 -8.99
CA GLU A 17 4.05 12.70 -7.58
C GLU A 17 4.20 14.13 -7.01
N SER A 18 4.78 15.07 -7.75
CA SER A 18 5.08 16.43 -7.25
C SER A 18 4.36 17.52 -8.05
N SER A 19 3.62 18.39 -7.36
CA SER A 19 3.05 19.62 -7.91
C SER A 19 4.16 20.49 -8.56
N PRO A 20 3.91 21.16 -9.70
CA PRO A 20 4.97 21.73 -10.53
C PRO A 20 5.50 23.01 -9.89
N SER A 21 6.69 22.95 -9.32
CA SER A 21 7.42 24.16 -8.93
C SER A 21 8.90 24.01 -9.28
N SER A 22 9.26 24.73 -10.35
CA SER A 22 10.57 25.32 -10.66
C SER A 22 11.82 24.45 -10.79
N MET A 23 11.73 23.17 -11.15
CA MET A 23 12.92 22.46 -11.61
C MET A 23 13.31 22.90 -13.04
N GLN A 24 14.28 23.82 -13.15
CA GLN A 24 14.93 24.14 -14.41
C GLN A 24 15.65 22.89 -14.92
N MET A 25 15.19 22.39 -16.07
CA MET A 25 15.78 21.24 -16.74
C MET A 25 17.27 21.49 -17.03
N PRO A 26 18.16 20.53 -16.75
CA PRO A 26 19.39 20.44 -17.53
C PRO A 26 18.95 20.26 -18.99
N LYS A 27 19.46 21.08 -19.91
CA LYS A 27 19.27 20.90 -21.36
C LYS A 27 20.00 19.62 -21.80
N GLU A 28 19.48 18.47 -21.41
CA GLU A 28 19.91 17.19 -21.95
C GLU A 28 19.54 17.17 -23.43
N LYS A 29 20.54 16.87 -24.25
CA LYS A 29 20.43 16.68 -25.69
C LYS A 29 19.16 15.90 -25.98
N PHE A 30 18.15 16.56 -26.55
CA PHE A 30 16.95 15.91 -27.05
C PHE A 30 17.38 14.67 -27.82
N MET A 31 17.04 13.49 -27.29
CA MET A 31 17.27 12.25 -28.00
C MET A 31 16.65 12.43 -29.38
N LYS A 32 17.43 12.14 -30.43
CA LYS A 32 16.96 12.32 -31.80
C LYS A 32 15.60 11.62 -31.93
N PRO A 33 14.56 12.30 -32.44
CA PRO A 33 13.24 11.70 -32.56
C PRO A 33 13.34 10.42 -33.39
N ILE A 34 12.73 9.35 -32.90
CA ILE A 34 12.66 8.07 -33.61
C ILE A 34 11.86 8.32 -34.89
N LYS A 35 12.54 8.40 -36.03
CA LYS A 35 11.93 8.78 -37.31
C LYS A 35 10.96 7.73 -37.83
N ASP A 36 11.20 6.46 -37.51
CA ASP A 36 10.34 5.34 -37.87
C ASP A 36 9.03 5.36 -37.04
N PRO A 37 7.87 5.60 -37.67
CA PRO A 37 6.58 5.63 -36.98
C PRO A 37 6.20 4.28 -36.36
N SER A 38 6.54 3.17 -36.99
CA SER A 38 6.19 1.82 -36.53
C SER A 38 6.95 1.44 -35.27
N LEU A 39 8.26 1.74 -35.24
CA LEU A 39 9.10 1.56 -34.06
C LEU A 39 8.65 2.46 -32.92
N ARG A 40 8.27 3.70 -33.21
CA ARG A 40 7.74 4.64 -32.21
C ARG A 40 6.45 4.15 -31.58
N GLN A 41 5.52 3.64 -32.39
CA GLN A 41 4.26 3.08 -31.90
C GLN A 41 4.50 1.84 -31.04
N ASN A 42 5.35 0.91 -31.49
CA ASN A 42 5.66 -0.30 -30.74
C ASN A 42 6.29 0.02 -29.37
N LEU A 43 7.24 0.96 -29.34
CA LEU A 43 7.83 1.42 -28.07
C LEU A 43 6.83 2.11 -27.16
N HIS A 44 5.88 2.86 -27.71
CA HIS A 44 4.81 3.48 -26.94
C HIS A 44 3.88 2.43 -26.31
N GLU A 45 3.47 1.43 -27.09
CA GLU A 45 2.66 0.31 -26.61
C GLU A 45 3.37 -0.49 -25.52
N GLN A 46 4.66 -0.79 -25.70
CA GLN A 46 5.48 -1.44 -24.67
C GLN A 46 5.58 -0.60 -23.40
N PHE A 47 5.77 0.72 -23.53
CA PHE A 47 5.80 1.63 -22.38
C PHE A 47 4.47 1.62 -21.62
N ILE A 48 3.33 1.69 -22.33
CA ILE A 48 2.01 1.61 -21.70
C ILE A 48 1.86 0.30 -20.92
N LYS A 49 2.22 -0.84 -21.52
CA LYS A 49 2.15 -2.15 -20.86
C LYS A 49 3.00 -2.21 -19.59
N ILE A 50 4.25 -1.72 -19.66
CA ILE A 50 5.15 -1.70 -18.49
C ILE A 50 4.60 -0.77 -17.40
N ALA A 51 4.09 0.41 -17.77
CA ALA A 51 3.52 1.36 -16.81
C ALA A 51 2.28 0.79 -16.10
N GLN A 52 1.40 0.12 -16.84
CA GLN A 52 0.21 -0.55 -16.29
C GLN A 52 0.61 -1.69 -15.33
N GLN A 53 1.59 -2.50 -15.72
CA GLN A 53 2.08 -3.59 -14.88
C GLN A 53 2.74 -3.07 -13.60
N ALA A 54 3.62 -2.06 -13.71
CA ALA A 54 4.27 -1.45 -12.54
C ALA A 54 3.26 -0.85 -11.56
N LYS A 55 2.20 -0.18 -12.08
CA LYS A 55 1.10 0.32 -11.26
C LYS A 55 0.41 -0.82 -10.49
N LYS A 56 0.10 -1.93 -11.16
CA LYS A 56 -0.53 -3.10 -10.54
C LYS A 56 0.34 -3.68 -9.43
N ASP A 57 1.63 -3.86 -9.70
CA ASP A 57 2.60 -4.42 -8.75
C ASP A 57 2.74 -3.53 -7.51
N MET A 58 2.83 -2.21 -7.68
CA MET A 58 2.90 -1.25 -6.56
C MET A 58 1.66 -1.29 -5.68
N ILE A 59 0.46 -1.39 -6.27
CA ILE A 59 -0.77 -1.49 -5.48
C ILE A 59 -0.80 -2.82 -4.72
N GLN A 60 -0.43 -3.93 -5.36
CA GLN A 60 -0.38 -5.25 -4.70
C GLN A 60 0.61 -5.26 -3.53
N LEU A 61 1.81 -4.69 -3.71
CA LEU A 61 2.81 -4.57 -2.65
C LEU A 61 2.30 -3.70 -1.49
N SER A 62 1.60 -2.60 -1.80
CA SER A 62 1.03 -1.71 -0.78
C SER A 62 -0.04 -2.42 0.04
N LEU A 63 -0.89 -3.23 -0.60
CA LEU A 63 -1.92 -4.02 0.08
C LEU A 63 -1.33 -5.11 0.96
N SER A 64 -0.35 -5.87 0.45
CA SER A 64 0.29 -6.94 1.24
C SER A 64 1.04 -6.38 2.45
N THR A 65 1.71 -5.23 2.29
CA THR A 65 2.41 -4.54 3.38
C THR A 65 1.42 -4.04 4.43
N ALA A 66 0.30 -3.44 4.01
CA ALA A 66 -0.73 -2.96 4.93
C ALA A 66 -1.40 -4.11 5.69
N GLN A 67 -1.68 -5.24 5.02
CA GLN A 67 -2.22 -6.44 5.68
C GLN A 67 -1.24 -6.98 6.72
N ALA A 68 0.05 -7.09 6.38
CA ALA A 68 1.06 -7.56 7.32
C ALA A 68 1.20 -6.64 8.55
N GLN A 69 1.08 -5.31 8.37
CA GLN A 69 1.06 -4.37 9.49
C GLN A 69 -0.18 -4.55 10.36
N MET A 70 -1.34 -4.74 9.76
CA MET A 70 -2.58 -5.02 10.48
C MET A 70 -2.46 -6.28 11.34
N ASP A 71 -1.94 -7.36 10.77
CA ASP A 71 -1.76 -8.62 11.49
C ASP A 71 -0.81 -8.46 12.68
N ARG A 72 0.28 -7.69 12.50
CA ARG A 72 1.19 -7.34 13.60
C ARG A 72 0.50 -6.59 14.73
N TYR A 73 -0.26 -5.54 14.42
CA TYR A 73 -1.00 -4.78 15.43
C TYR A 73 -2.04 -5.64 16.15
N HIS A 74 -2.69 -6.54 15.44
CA HIS A 74 -3.64 -7.47 16.01
C HIS A 74 -2.99 -8.44 17.00
N THR A 75 -1.82 -8.99 16.66
CA THR A 75 -1.04 -9.81 17.58
C THR A 75 -0.62 -9.00 18.81
N GLU A 76 -0.07 -7.80 18.63
CA GLU A 76 0.38 -6.96 19.74
C GLU A 76 -0.77 -6.58 20.68
N PHE A 77 -1.93 -6.23 20.12
CA PHE A 77 -3.14 -5.94 20.89
C PHE A 77 -3.56 -7.14 21.74
N ASN A 78 -3.65 -8.34 21.15
CA ASN A 78 -4.07 -9.55 21.87
C ASN A 78 -3.09 -9.90 22.99
N THR A 79 -1.78 -9.79 22.75
CA THR A 79 -0.77 -10.02 23.78
C THR A 79 -0.91 -9.03 24.94
N LYS A 80 -1.08 -7.74 24.66
CA LYS A 80 -1.28 -6.72 25.70
C LYS A 80 -2.60 -6.93 26.45
N LEU A 81 -3.66 -7.32 25.75
CA LEU A 81 -4.95 -7.61 26.35
C LEU A 81 -4.87 -8.81 27.28
N GLU A 82 -4.19 -9.88 26.90
CA GLU A 82 -3.95 -11.04 27.76
C GLU A 82 -3.14 -10.67 29.01
N GLN A 83 -2.04 -9.93 28.84
CA GLN A 83 -1.25 -9.43 29.97
C GLN A 83 -2.10 -8.57 30.92
N PHE A 84 -2.93 -7.69 30.36
CA PHE A 84 -3.84 -6.85 31.14
C PHE A 84 -4.89 -7.68 31.89
N LYS A 85 -5.48 -8.71 31.27
CA LYS A 85 -6.40 -9.64 31.95
C LYS A 85 -5.72 -10.37 33.11
N MET A 86 -4.50 -10.85 32.91
CA MET A 86 -3.75 -11.50 34.00
C MET A 86 -3.46 -10.53 35.15
N GLN A 87 -3.13 -9.26 34.86
CA GLN A 87 -2.97 -8.23 35.89
C GLN A 87 -4.29 -7.93 36.61
N GLN A 88 -5.40 -7.81 35.88
CA GLN A 88 -6.74 -7.65 36.42
C GLN A 88 -7.11 -8.74 37.43
N ASP A 89 -6.74 -9.99 37.16
CA ASP A 89 -7.04 -11.10 38.05
C ASP A 89 -6.36 -10.96 39.42
N THR A 90 -5.18 -10.31 39.45
CA THR A 90 -4.39 -10.10 40.68
C THR A 90 -4.79 -8.88 41.50
N LEU A 91 -5.58 -7.95 40.95
CA LEU A 91 -5.98 -6.71 41.64
C LEU A 91 -7.13 -6.95 42.65
N PRO A 92 -7.24 -6.11 43.70
CA PRO A 92 -8.43 -6.03 44.56
C PRO A 92 -9.71 -5.72 43.74
N SER A 93 -10.87 -6.24 44.16
CA SER A 93 -12.13 -6.16 43.38
C SER A 93 -12.60 -4.74 43.08
N ASP A 94 -12.27 -3.78 43.94
CA ASP A 94 -12.57 -2.35 43.83
C ASP A 94 -11.63 -1.61 42.86
N GLU A 95 -10.48 -2.21 42.54
CA GLU A 95 -9.51 -1.72 41.54
C GLU A 95 -9.63 -2.44 40.19
N LYS A 96 -10.43 -3.52 40.11
CA LYS A 96 -10.68 -4.23 38.86
C LYS A 96 -11.48 -3.35 37.90
N PHE A 97 -11.13 -3.45 36.62
CA PHE A 97 -11.90 -2.84 35.56
C PHE A 97 -13.25 -3.55 35.49
N ASN A 98 -14.34 -2.81 35.33
CA ASN A 98 -15.64 -3.42 35.17
C ASN A 98 -15.60 -4.36 33.96
N SER A 99 -16.01 -5.62 34.14
CA SER A 99 -16.07 -6.63 33.08
C SER A 99 -16.84 -6.16 31.85
N THR A 100 -17.84 -5.28 32.05
CA THR A 100 -18.61 -4.63 30.98
C THR A 100 -17.74 -3.72 30.12
N LEU A 101 -16.83 -2.94 30.72
CA LEU A 101 -15.93 -2.05 29.98
C LEU A 101 -14.86 -2.86 29.23
N LEU A 102 -14.33 -3.92 29.85
CA LEU A 102 -13.38 -4.82 29.18
C LEU A 102 -14.03 -5.47 27.94
N HIS A 103 -15.25 -5.98 28.09
CA HIS A 103 -16.01 -6.56 26.98
C HIS A 103 -16.29 -5.54 25.86
N LEU A 104 -16.56 -4.27 26.22
CA LEU A 104 -16.80 -3.21 25.24
C LEU A 104 -15.53 -2.91 24.41
N VAL A 105 -14.36 -2.90 25.05
CA VAL A 105 -13.06 -2.74 24.37
C VAL A 105 -12.79 -3.89 23.41
N GLU A 106 -13.00 -5.13 23.85
CA GLU A 106 -12.85 -6.32 22.99
C GLU A 106 -13.77 -6.29 21.78
N LYS A 107 -15.05 -5.93 22.01
CA LYS A 107 -16.05 -5.82 20.95
C LYS A 107 -15.65 -4.75 19.94
N HIS A 108 -15.30 -3.55 20.40
CA HIS A 108 -14.91 -2.47 19.49
C HIS A 108 -13.66 -2.80 18.69
N TRP A 109 -12.67 -3.42 19.32
CA TRP A 109 -11.48 -3.89 18.60
C TRP A 109 -11.82 -4.90 17.52
N LYS A 110 -12.68 -5.87 17.84
CA LYS A 110 -13.14 -6.88 16.87
C LYS A 110 -13.84 -6.24 15.68
N ASP A 111 -14.78 -5.33 15.92
CA ASP A 111 -15.53 -4.63 14.87
C ASP A 111 -14.60 -3.83 13.94
N ILE A 112 -13.62 -3.11 14.50
CA ILE A 112 -12.59 -2.39 13.72
C ILE A 112 -11.76 -3.38 12.89
N SER A 113 -11.32 -4.48 13.50
CA SER A 113 -10.49 -5.48 12.82
C SER A 113 -11.23 -6.16 11.66
N GLU A 114 -12.52 -6.45 11.81
CA GLU A 114 -13.33 -7.04 10.74
C GLU A 114 -13.58 -6.04 9.62
N GLY A 115 -13.92 -4.79 9.96
CA GLY A 115 -14.11 -3.72 8.98
C GLY A 115 -12.88 -3.48 8.11
N VAL A 116 -11.69 -3.43 8.72
CA VAL A 116 -10.43 -3.22 8.00
C VAL A 116 -10.08 -4.42 7.12
N LYS A 117 -10.28 -5.67 7.58
CA LYS A 117 -10.08 -6.89 6.75
C LYS A 117 -11.01 -6.89 5.53
N CYS A 118 -12.28 -6.55 5.73
CA CYS A 118 -13.25 -6.45 4.64
C CYS A 118 -12.86 -5.40 3.60
N PHE A 119 -12.38 -4.23 4.03
CA PHE A 119 -11.90 -3.17 3.13
C PHE A 119 -10.73 -3.66 2.27
N TYR A 120 -9.72 -4.27 2.87
CA TYR A 120 -8.56 -4.77 2.12
C TYR A 120 -8.92 -5.92 1.18
N LYS A 121 -9.82 -6.83 1.59
CA LYS A 121 -10.34 -7.89 0.72
C LYS A 121 -11.06 -7.31 -0.50
N TYR A 122 -11.98 -6.38 -0.29
CA TYR A 122 -12.73 -5.75 -1.38
C TYR A 122 -11.81 -4.99 -2.35
N LYS A 123 -10.85 -4.23 -1.83
CA LYS A 123 -9.85 -3.52 -2.64
C LYS A 123 -8.97 -4.49 -3.45
N HIS A 124 -8.61 -5.62 -2.87
CA HIS A 124 -7.86 -6.67 -3.56
C HIS A 124 -8.68 -7.34 -4.67
N ASP A 125 -9.97 -7.60 -4.44
CA ASP A 125 -10.87 -8.20 -5.44
C ASP A 125 -11.14 -7.24 -6.62
N LEU A 126 -11.29 -5.93 -6.36
CA LEU A 126 -11.38 -4.91 -7.42
C LEU A 126 -10.17 -4.91 -8.35
N LEU A 127 -8.95 -5.00 -7.80
CA LEU A 127 -7.73 -5.03 -8.60
C LEU A 127 -7.58 -6.31 -9.44
N ARG A 128 -8.17 -7.41 -8.99
CA ARG A 128 -8.23 -8.65 -9.77
C ARG A 128 -9.20 -8.51 -10.94
N LEU A 129 -10.35 -7.90 -10.74
CA LEU A 129 -11.32 -7.67 -11.81
C LEU A 129 -10.77 -6.75 -12.91
N ASP A 130 -10.09 -5.66 -12.55
CA ASP A 130 -9.41 -4.77 -13.51
C ASP A 130 -8.29 -5.49 -14.31
N ALA A 131 -7.68 -6.52 -13.73
CA ALA A 131 -6.66 -7.33 -14.39
C ALA A 131 -7.23 -8.36 -15.38
N HIS A 132 -8.52 -8.64 -15.35
CA HIS A 132 -9.20 -9.57 -16.27
C HIS A 132 -9.95 -8.86 -17.41
N HIS A 133 -9.94 -7.52 -17.44
CA HIS A 133 -10.61 -6.70 -18.45
C HIS A 133 -9.66 -5.91 -19.37
N ASN A 134 -8.35 -6.18 -19.31
CA ASN A 134 -7.34 -5.70 -20.28
C ASN A 134 -6.53 -6.88 -20.82
#